data_AF-A0A2W2H7Y5-F1
#
_entry.id   AF-A0A2W2H7Y5-F1
#
_cell.length_a   1.000
_cell.length_b   1.000
_cell.length_c   1.000
_cell.angle_alpha   90.00
_cell.angle_beta   90.00
_cell.angle_gamma   90.00
#
_symmetry.space_group_name_H-M   'P 1'
#
loop_
_entity.id
_entity.type
_entity.pdbx_description
1 polymer ?
#
loop_
_entity_poly.entity_id
_entity_poly.type
_entity_poly.pdbx_seq_one_letter_code
_entity_poly.pdbx_strand_id
1 'polypeptide(L)'
;MSKSACLKRASWPYRGAVTESRDAAGRVDSYFVCATPRTGSSLLLGLLESTGVAGRPQAYFRRPDEPLWADRWRIPRAADGSWAYADFLRTALAEGRGENGVFGAKLMWESLGQMLGELRALYPEFDPELAEDDARLLTRVFGRTRLVFVRRDDVVDRAGQRGVGGVVRLGRHAAVCGAL
;
A
#
# COMPACT_ATOMS: atom_id res chain seq x y z
N MET A 1 18.68 -14.53 39.84
CA MET A 1 19.74 -13.68 39.24
C MET A 1 19.47 -13.70 37.74
N SER A 2 19.16 -12.63 37.00
CA SER A 2 19.45 -11.20 37.11
C SER A 2 18.24 -10.37 36.62
N LYS A 3 18.12 -9.14 37.15
CA LYS A 3 17.10 -8.13 36.84
C LYS A 3 17.41 -7.42 35.52
N SER A 4 16.39 -7.04 34.74
CA SER A 4 16.37 -5.76 34.00
C SER A 4 14.93 -5.46 33.54
N ALA A 5 14.21 -4.64 34.32
CA ALA A 5 13.92 -3.23 34.01
C ALA A 5 12.80 -3.06 32.97
N CYS A 6 11.56 -3.25 33.45
CA CYS A 6 10.35 -2.77 32.80
C CYS A 6 10.37 -1.23 32.86
N LEU A 7 10.80 -0.57 31.79
CA LEU A 7 10.64 0.88 31.67
C LEU A 7 9.16 1.20 31.54
N LYS A 8 8.70 2.00 32.50
CA LYS A 8 7.33 2.51 32.64
C LYS A 8 6.88 3.19 31.35
N ARG A 9 5.78 2.67 30.81
CA ARG A 9 5.06 3.19 29.65
C ARG A 9 4.46 4.56 30.03
N ALA A 10 5.11 5.64 29.63
CA ALA A 10 4.49 6.97 29.67
C ALA A 10 3.30 6.97 28.70
N SER A 11 2.14 7.33 29.23
CA SER A 11 0.85 7.36 28.55
C SER A 11 0.87 8.33 27.37
N TRP A 12 0.62 7.81 26.17
CA TRP A 12 0.27 8.61 24.99
C TRP A 12 -1.21 8.39 24.64
N PRO A 13 -2.04 9.45 24.53
CA PRO A 13 -3.49 9.34 24.39
C PRO A 13 -3.96 9.15 22.93
N TYR A 14 -3.15 8.50 22.08
CA TYR A 14 -3.53 8.24 20.68
C TYR A 14 -3.69 6.73 20.46
N ARG A 15 -4.93 6.24 20.51
CA ARG A 15 -5.28 4.89 20.02
C ARG A 15 -5.56 4.98 18.52
N GLY A 16 -4.51 5.04 17.71
CA GLY A 16 -4.59 4.48 16.37
C GLY A 16 -4.66 2.97 16.53
N ALA A 17 -5.77 2.34 16.14
CA ALA A 17 -5.84 0.88 16.10
C ALA A 17 -4.93 0.37 14.97
N VAL A 18 -3.63 0.23 15.25
CA VAL A 18 -2.75 -0.59 14.44
C VAL A 18 -3.16 -2.03 14.74
N THR A 19 -3.95 -2.64 13.87
CA THR A 19 -4.12 -4.10 13.89
C THR A 19 -2.78 -4.71 13.53
N GLU A 20 -1.96 -4.99 14.55
CA GLU A 20 -0.80 -5.86 14.41
C GLU A 20 -1.30 -7.25 14.00
N SER A 21 -1.13 -7.61 12.73
CA SER A 21 -1.11 -9.02 12.35
C SER A 21 0.10 -9.63 13.06
N ARG A 22 -0.16 -10.32 14.18
CA ARG A 22 0.86 -11.08 14.92
C ARG A 22 1.25 -12.32 14.13
N ASP A 23 2.00 -12.10 13.05
CA ASP A 23 2.80 -13.14 12.43
C ASP A 23 4.26 -12.92 12.83
N ALA A 24 4.76 -13.85 13.66
CA ALA A 24 6.10 -13.87 14.20
C ALA A 24 7.17 -13.72 13.10
N ALA A 25 8.10 -12.78 13.28
CA ALA A 25 9.47 -12.73 12.74
C ALA A 25 9.69 -13.09 11.24
N GLY A 26 8.69 -12.96 10.37
CA GLY A 26 8.87 -13.04 8.93
C GLY A 26 9.26 -11.67 8.36
N ARG A 27 10.42 -11.57 7.70
CA ARG A 27 10.81 -10.37 6.93
C ARG A 27 9.73 -10.09 5.88
N VAL A 28 9.21 -8.87 5.81
CA VAL A 28 8.27 -8.48 4.74
C VAL A 28 9.06 -7.96 3.56
N ASP A 29 8.59 -8.23 2.35
CA ASP A 29 9.21 -7.74 1.12
C ASP A 29 8.57 -6.43 0.67
N SER A 30 7.30 -6.22 1.05
CA SER A 30 6.54 -5.02 0.74
C SER A 30 5.43 -4.73 1.75
N TYR A 31 4.96 -3.48 1.77
CA TYR A 31 3.73 -3.12 2.44
C TYR A 31 2.98 -2.00 1.71
N PHE A 32 1.65 -1.99 1.87
CA PHE A 32 0.79 -0.91 1.39
C PHE A 32 0.06 -0.24 2.55
N VAL A 33 0.12 1.09 2.58
CA VAL A 33 -0.73 1.90 3.44
C VAL A 33 -2.07 2.12 2.71
N CYS A 34 -3.11 1.45 3.18
CA CYS A 34 -4.48 1.57 2.69
C CYS A 34 -5.21 2.65 3.50
N ALA A 35 -5.44 3.81 2.88
CA ALA A 35 -6.05 4.95 3.56
C ALA A 35 -7.14 5.60 2.69
N THR A 36 -8.19 6.10 3.32
CA THR A 36 -9.20 6.94 2.66
C THR A 36 -8.66 8.37 2.44
N PRO A 37 -9.20 9.14 1.47
CA PRO A 37 -8.78 10.52 1.25
C PRO A 37 -8.86 11.38 2.53
N ARG A 38 -7.96 12.37 2.66
CA ARG A 38 -7.92 13.37 3.75
C ARG A 38 -7.60 12.85 5.16
N THR A 39 -6.97 11.67 5.27
CA THR A 39 -6.57 11.04 6.54
C THR A 39 -5.21 11.48 7.11
N GLY A 40 -4.53 12.46 6.49
CA GLY A 40 -3.17 12.83 6.89
C GLY A 40 -2.11 11.78 6.49
N SER A 41 -2.47 10.84 5.61
CA SER A 41 -1.57 9.76 5.16
C SER A 41 -0.23 10.28 4.63
N SER A 42 -0.18 11.45 3.99
CA SER A 42 1.07 12.01 3.45
C SER A 42 2.10 12.33 4.55
N LEU A 43 1.64 12.79 5.73
CA LEU A 43 2.50 12.98 6.90
C LEU A 43 3.03 11.63 7.40
N LEU A 44 2.17 10.62 7.46
CA LEU A 44 2.57 9.26 7.83
C LEU A 44 3.61 8.69 6.86
N LEU A 45 3.44 8.90 5.55
CA LEU A 45 4.42 8.45 4.55
C LEU A 45 5.80 9.10 4.78
N GLY A 46 5.83 10.41 5.03
CA GLY A 46 7.08 11.13 5.34
C GLY A 46 7.74 10.63 6.63
N LEU A 47 6.95 10.32 7.67
CA LEU A 47 7.48 9.72 8.90
C LEU A 47 8.06 8.33 8.65
N LEU A 48 7.38 7.48 7.88
CA LEU A 48 7.86 6.15 7.51
C LEU A 48 9.17 6.24 6.71
N GLU A 49 9.22 7.10 5.71
CA GLU A 49 10.44 7.36 4.93
C GLU A 49 11.60 7.82 5.83
N SER A 50 11.34 8.71 6.79
CA SER A 50 12.36 9.22 7.72
C SER A 50 12.99 8.15 8.62
N THR A 51 12.35 6.99 8.77
CA THR A 51 12.92 5.88 9.56
C THR A 51 14.09 5.19 8.87
N GLY A 52 14.25 5.37 7.55
CA GLY A 52 15.25 4.66 6.73
C GLY A 52 15.02 3.15 6.56
N VAL A 53 14.06 2.58 7.29
CA VAL A 53 13.78 1.12 7.30
C VAL A 53 12.39 0.76 6.77
N ALA A 54 11.57 1.74 6.40
CA ALA A 54 10.23 1.50 5.84
C ALA A 54 10.16 1.73 4.33
N GLY A 55 11.29 1.65 3.62
CA GLY A 55 11.33 2.02 2.21
C GLY A 55 11.06 3.51 1.98
N ARG A 56 10.56 3.84 0.79
CA ARG A 56 10.21 5.22 0.41
C ARG A 56 8.73 5.28 0.01
N PRO A 57 7.79 5.17 0.94
CA PRO A 57 6.40 5.00 0.57
C PRO A 57 5.82 6.27 -0.05
N GLN A 58 5.26 6.15 -1.26
CA GLN A 58 4.50 7.22 -1.93
C GLN A 58 3.25 6.65 -2.60
N ALA A 59 2.36 7.53 -3.07
CA ALA A 59 1.17 7.14 -3.84
C ALA A 59 1.52 6.90 -5.32
N TYR A 60 2.40 5.93 -5.59
CA TYR A 60 2.91 5.65 -6.94
C TYR A 60 1.80 5.23 -7.91
N PHE A 61 0.88 4.37 -7.47
CA PHE A 61 -0.16 3.77 -8.31
C PHE A 61 -1.47 4.56 -8.32
N ARG A 62 -1.40 5.86 -7.99
CA ARG A 62 -2.55 6.75 -8.10
C ARG A 62 -2.56 7.33 -9.52
N ARG A 63 -3.53 6.92 -10.35
CA ARG A 63 -3.64 7.35 -11.76
C ARG A 63 -3.39 8.83 -12.04
N PRO A 64 -4.02 9.79 -11.32
CA PRO A 64 -3.71 11.21 -11.50
C PRO A 64 -2.24 11.60 -11.31
N ASP A 65 -1.49 10.85 -10.50
CA ASP A 65 -0.11 11.12 -10.14
C ASP A 65 0.88 10.27 -10.99
N GLU A 66 0.41 9.23 -11.71
CA GLU A 66 1.28 8.38 -12.56
C GLU A 66 2.05 9.18 -13.63
N PRO A 67 1.46 10.13 -14.38
CA PRO A 67 2.23 10.95 -15.33
C PRO A 67 3.36 11.72 -14.66
N LEU A 68 3.12 12.27 -13.46
CA LEU A 68 4.12 13.02 -12.70
C LEU A 68 5.29 12.12 -12.30
N TRP A 69 5.02 10.89 -11.87
CA TRP A 69 6.05 9.91 -11.54
C TRP A 69 6.82 9.46 -12.79
N ALA A 70 6.13 9.17 -13.89
CA ALA A 70 6.76 8.80 -15.15
C ALA A 70 7.71 9.89 -15.65
N ASP A 71 7.32 11.16 -15.54
CA ASP A 71 8.16 12.30 -15.91
C ASP A 71 9.35 12.47 -14.96
N ARG A 72 9.12 12.37 -13.64
CA ARG A 72 10.18 12.43 -12.63
C ARG A 72 11.25 11.37 -12.86
N TRP A 73 10.84 10.16 -13.19
CA TRP A 73 11.72 9.04 -13.43
C TRP A 73 12.23 8.95 -14.87
N ARG A 74 11.78 9.88 -15.75
CA ARG A 74 12.14 9.93 -17.17
C ARG A 74 11.87 8.61 -17.89
N ILE A 75 10.72 8.01 -17.62
CA ILE A 75 10.28 6.79 -18.29
C ILE A 75 10.12 7.10 -19.79
N PRO A 76 10.67 6.26 -20.69
CA PRO A 76 10.53 6.45 -22.12
C PRO A 76 9.06 6.54 -22.55
N ARG A 77 8.77 7.51 -23.41
CA ARG A 77 7.43 7.69 -24.00
C ARG A 77 7.40 7.13 -25.41
N ALA A 78 6.27 6.53 -25.78
CA ALA A 78 5.94 6.22 -27.16
C ALA A 78 5.54 7.49 -27.94
N ALA A 79 5.37 7.37 -29.26
CA ALA A 79 5.05 8.49 -30.13
C ALA A 79 3.70 9.16 -29.82
N ASP A 80 2.76 8.42 -29.23
CA ASP A 80 1.45 8.91 -28.77
C ASP A 80 1.51 9.53 -27.36
N GLY A 81 2.69 9.59 -26.75
CA GLY A 81 2.91 10.09 -25.40
C GLY A 81 2.60 9.09 -24.29
N SER A 82 2.19 7.86 -24.61
CA SER A 82 2.02 6.79 -23.61
C SER A 82 3.37 6.25 -23.11
N TRP A 83 3.37 5.48 -22.03
CA TRP A 83 4.54 4.74 -21.55
C TRP A 83 4.17 3.28 -21.31
N ALA A 84 5.16 2.39 -21.38
CA ALA A 84 4.96 1.00 -21.03
C ALA A 84 4.76 0.86 -19.51
N TYR A 85 3.63 0.29 -19.08
CA TYR A 85 3.35 0.12 -17.65
C TYR A 85 4.39 -0.79 -16.96
N ALA A 86 4.99 -1.74 -17.70
CA ALA A 86 6.08 -2.56 -17.19
C ALA A 86 7.30 -1.73 -16.73
N ASP A 87 7.66 -0.68 -17.48
CA ASP A 87 8.74 0.23 -17.11
C ASP A 87 8.36 1.06 -15.90
N PHE A 88 7.11 1.53 -15.85
CA PHE A 88 6.56 2.22 -14.69
C PHE A 88 6.62 1.37 -13.43
N LEU A 89 6.09 0.15 -13.48
CA LEU A 89 6.07 -0.78 -12.36
C LEU A 89 7.48 -1.10 -11.87
N ARG A 90 8.40 -1.42 -12.79
CA ARG A 90 9.79 -1.72 -12.46
C ARG A 90 10.47 -0.54 -11.76
N THR A 91 10.22 0.67 -12.26
CA THR A 91 10.84 1.88 -11.69
C THR A 91 10.21 2.23 -10.35
N ALA A 92 8.89 2.13 -10.21
CA ALA A 92 8.18 2.30 -8.94
C ALA A 92 8.70 1.33 -7.88
N LEU A 93 8.91 0.06 -8.23
CA LEU A 93 9.48 -0.95 -7.32
C LEU A 93 10.91 -0.61 -6.91
N ALA A 94 11.74 -0.08 -7.81
CA ALA A 94 13.11 0.33 -7.50
C ALA A 94 13.12 1.56 -6.59
N GLU A 95 12.30 2.57 -6.90
CA GLU A 95 12.27 3.86 -6.22
C GLU A 95 11.56 3.80 -4.86
N GLY A 96 10.55 2.93 -4.72
CA GLY A 96 9.84 2.71 -3.46
C GLY A 96 10.57 1.79 -2.47
N ARG A 97 11.65 1.12 -2.90
CA ARG A 97 12.48 0.27 -2.03
C ARG A 97 13.52 1.11 -1.28
N GLY A 98 13.63 0.86 0.01
CA GLY A 98 14.69 1.43 0.84
C GLY A 98 15.97 0.59 0.80
N GLU A 99 17.00 1.05 1.49
CA GLU A 99 18.29 0.35 1.58
C GLU A 99 18.17 -1.05 2.17
N ASN A 100 17.16 -1.28 3.03
CA ASN A 100 16.88 -2.59 3.59
C ASN A 100 16.09 -3.52 2.65
N GLY A 101 15.80 -3.08 1.41
CA GLY A 101 15.11 -3.84 0.38
C GLY A 101 13.59 -3.92 0.55
N VAL A 102 13.00 -3.31 1.59
CA VAL A 102 11.54 -3.29 1.78
C VAL A 102 10.93 -2.24 0.86
N PHE A 103 9.90 -2.65 0.09
CA PHE A 103 9.08 -1.73 -0.70
C PHE A 103 7.92 -1.17 0.12
N GLY A 104 7.70 0.13 0.04
CA GLY A 104 6.53 0.78 0.64
C GLY A 104 5.74 1.56 -0.42
N ALA A 105 4.42 1.54 -0.32
CA ALA A 105 3.57 2.42 -1.12
C ALA A 105 2.25 2.73 -0.41
N LYS A 106 1.58 3.78 -0.86
CA LYS A 106 0.19 4.07 -0.47
C LYS A 106 -0.75 3.61 -1.58
N LEU A 107 -1.82 2.92 -1.19
CA LEU A 107 -2.95 2.63 -2.05
C LEU A 107 -4.22 3.25 -1.49
N MET A 108 -4.95 3.91 -2.37
CA MET A 108 -6.34 4.29 -2.11
C MET A 108 -7.23 3.22 -2.71
N TRP A 109 -8.42 3.02 -2.13
CA TRP A 109 -9.34 1.97 -2.55
C TRP A 109 -9.67 2.06 -4.05
N GLU A 110 -9.91 3.27 -4.53
CA GLU A 110 -10.23 3.57 -5.92
C GLU A 110 -9.07 3.25 -6.89
N SER A 111 -7.84 3.26 -6.39
CA SER A 111 -6.64 2.95 -7.17
C SER A 111 -6.34 1.45 -7.22
N LEU A 112 -6.86 0.65 -6.28
CA LEU A 112 -6.56 -0.78 -6.21
C LEU A 112 -7.06 -1.54 -7.44
N GLY A 113 -8.33 -1.37 -7.82
CA GLY A 113 -8.90 -2.06 -8.98
C GLY A 113 -8.19 -1.70 -10.28
N GLN A 114 -7.78 -0.44 -10.43
CA GLN A 114 -7.03 0.05 -11.59
C GLN A 114 -5.62 -0.54 -11.65
N MET A 115 -4.89 -0.51 -10.53
CA MET A 115 -3.57 -1.14 -10.43
C MET A 115 -3.66 -2.64 -10.75
N LEU A 116 -4.64 -3.35 -10.20
CA LEU A 116 -4.83 -4.78 -10.50
C LEU A 116 -5.10 -5.01 -11.99
N GLY A 117 -5.89 -4.16 -12.64
CA GLY A 117 -6.12 -4.23 -14.09
C GLY A 117 -4.83 -4.11 -14.91
N GLU A 118 -3.99 -3.13 -14.59
CA GLU A 118 -2.69 -2.94 -15.26
C GLU A 118 -1.72 -4.09 -14.98
N LEU A 119 -1.71 -4.63 -13.75
CA LEU A 119 -0.89 -5.79 -13.41
C LEU A 119 -1.36 -7.04 -14.16
N ARG A 120 -2.66 -7.29 -14.29
CA ARG A 120 -3.18 -8.43 -15.06
C ARG A 120 -2.83 -8.33 -16.55
N ALA A 121 -2.77 -7.13 -17.11
CA ALA A 121 -2.31 -6.93 -18.48
C ALA A 121 -0.83 -7.33 -18.66
N LEU A 122 -0.01 -7.21 -17.61
CA LEU A 122 1.39 -7.67 -17.61
C LEU A 122 1.56 -9.15 -17.27
N TYR A 123 0.62 -9.73 -16.54
CA TYR A 123 0.64 -11.12 -16.07
C TYR A 123 -0.70 -11.81 -16.45
N PRO A 124 -0.90 -12.14 -17.74
CA PRO A 124 -2.17 -12.69 -18.24
C PRO A 124 -2.47 -14.10 -17.73
N GLU A 125 -1.53 -14.76 -17.06
CA GLU A 125 -1.70 -16.06 -16.42
C GLU A 125 -2.59 -16.04 -15.15
N PHE A 126 -2.99 -14.85 -14.68
CA PHE A 126 -3.89 -14.68 -13.54
C PHE A 126 -5.32 -14.34 -14.01
N ASP A 127 -6.28 -15.16 -13.61
CA ASP A 127 -7.69 -15.04 -14.01
C ASP A 127 -8.41 -13.94 -13.22
N PRO A 128 -9.00 -12.92 -13.87
CA PRO A 128 -9.71 -11.84 -13.19
C PRO A 128 -10.98 -12.29 -12.45
N GLU A 129 -11.56 -13.45 -12.76
CA GLU A 129 -12.75 -13.97 -12.09
C GLU A 129 -12.42 -14.70 -10.78
N LEU A 130 -11.16 -15.07 -10.56
CA LEU A 130 -10.71 -15.78 -9.37
C LEU A 130 -10.14 -14.80 -8.34
N ALA A 131 -10.89 -14.53 -7.27
CA ALA A 131 -10.43 -13.64 -6.19
C ALA A 131 -9.11 -14.07 -5.53
N GLU A 132 -8.78 -15.37 -5.57
CA GLU A 132 -7.51 -15.90 -5.07
C GLU A 132 -6.30 -15.47 -5.92
N ASP A 133 -6.54 -15.14 -7.19
CA ASP A 133 -5.49 -14.71 -8.12
C ASP A 133 -5.01 -13.28 -7.83
N ASP A 134 -5.83 -12.41 -7.23
CA ASP A 134 -5.38 -11.08 -6.80
C ASP A 134 -4.28 -11.18 -5.74
N ALA A 135 -4.45 -12.10 -4.78
CA ALA A 135 -3.45 -12.33 -3.74
C ALA A 135 -2.15 -12.89 -4.31
N ARG A 136 -2.27 -13.83 -5.24
CA ARG A 136 -1.13 -14.46 -5.89
C ARG A 136 -0.42 -13.48 -6.83
N LEU A 137 -1.16 -12.63 -7.53
CA LEU A 137 -0.64 -11.57 -8.40
C LEU A 137 0.13 -10.52 -7.58
N LEU A 138 -0.46 -10.02 -6.48
CA LEU A 138 0.25 -9.10 -5.60
C LEU A 138 1.51 -9.74 -5.01
N THR A 139 1.43 -11.00 -4.60
CA THR A 139 2.60 -11.73 -4.09
C THR A 139 3.67 -11.92 -5.17
N ARG A 140 3.25 -12.20 -6.41
CA ARG A 140 4.13 -12.37 -7.58
C ARG A 140 4.90 -11.09 -7.92
N VAL A 141 4.25 -9.94 -7.76
CA VAL A 141 4.80 -8.62 -8.12
C VAL A 141 5.59 -7.98 -6.97
N PHE A 142 5.04 -8.02 -5.75
CA PHE A 142 5.55 -7.27 -4.60
C PHE A 142 6.22 -8.15 -3.54
N GLY A 143 6.19 -9.49 -3.68
CA GLY A 143 6.68 -10.43 -2.68
C GLY A 143 5.71 -10.59 -1.51
N ARG A 144 6.21 -10.97 -0.31
CA ARG A 144 5.35 -11.05 0.88
C ARG A 144 4.90 -9.66 1.30
N THR A 145 3.67 -9.32 0.93
CA THR A 145 3.05 -8.02 1.11
C THR A 145 2.19 -7.95 2.36
N ARG A 146 2.34 -6.89 3.16
CA ARG A 146 1.39 -6.55 4.24
C ARG A 146 0.52 -5.35 3.86
N LEU A 147 -0.76 -5.40 4.24
CA LEU A 147 -1.65 -4.24 4.14
C LEU A 147 -1.80 -3.59 5.52
N VAL A 148 -1.57 -2.28 5.57
CA VAL A 148 -1.72 -1.46 6.77
C VAL A 148 -2.88 -0.51 6.55
N PHE A 149 -3.98 -0.71 7.26
CA PHE A 149 -5.17 0.12 7.14
C PHE A 149 -5.11 1.31 8.09
N VAL A 150 -5.32 2.51 7.55
CA VAL A 150 -5.39 3.76 8.33
C VAL A 150 -6.77 4.36 8.18
N ARG A 151 -7.53 4.37 9.28
CA ARG A 151 -8.84 5.01 9.41
C ARG A 151 -8.72 6.20 10.35
N ARG A 152 -9.52 7.24 10.10
CA ARG A 152 -9.74 8.34 11.04
C ARG A 152 -11.13 8.16 11.64
N ASP A 153 -11.21 8.11 12.97
CA ASP A 153 -12.48 7.93 13.69
C ASP A 153 -13.24 9.26 13.89
N ASP A 154 -12.57 10.40 13.73
CA ASP A 154 -13.18 11.74 13.85
C ASP A 154 -13.86 12.21 12.55
N VAL A 155 -14.82 11.44 12.04
CA VAL A 155 -15.67 11.90 10.94
C VAL A 155 -16.78 12.76 11.55
N VAL A 156 -16.54 14.07 11.66
CA VAL A 156 -17.66 15.00 11.88
C VAL A 156 -18.54 14.89 10.65
N ASP A 157 -19.75 14.40 10.85
CA ASP A 157 -20.73 14.06 9.84
C ASP A 157 -20.84 15.16 8.77
N ARG A 158 -20.29 14.86 7.59
CA ARG A 158 -20.64 15.55 6.35
C ARG A 158 -20.88 14.50 5.30
N ALA A 159 -22.17 14.28 5.06
CA ALA A 159 -22.75 13.54 3.94
C ALA A 159 -21.92 13.75 2.66
N GLY A 160 -21.43 12.64 2.09
CA GLY A 160 -20.87 12.67 0.73
C GLY A 160 -19.71 11.72 0.41
N GLN A 161 -19.42 10.66 1.17
CA GLN A 161 -18.52 9.59 0.70
C GLN A 161 -19.33 8.30 0.48
N ARG A 162 -19.86 8.12 -0.74
CA ARG A 162 -20.40 6.82 -1.16
C ARG A 162 -19.24 5.88 -1.46
N GLY A 163 -18.82 5.11 -0.47
CA GLY A 163 -17.89 4.00 -0.66
C GLY A 163 -18.62 2.80 -1.27
N VAL A 164 -18.23 2.40 -2.48
CA VAL A 164 -18.61 1.11 -3.06
C VAL A 164 -17.66 0.08 -2.46
N GLY A 165 -18.16 -0.76 -1.55
CA GLY A 165 -17.38 -1.83 -0.93
C GLY A 165 -17.06 -2.94 -1.92
N GLY A 166 -15.78 -3.33 -1.99
CA GLY A 166 -15.34 -4.57 -2.64
C GLY A 166 -14.51 -5.37 -1.66
N VAL A 167 -14.60 -6.70 -1.75
CA VAL A 167 -13.84 -7.62 -0.90
C VAL A 167 -12.66 -8.12 -1.72
N VAL A 168 -11.44 -7.73 -1.34
CA VAL A 168 -10.23 -8.39 -1.85
C VAL A 168 -9.80 -9.42 -0.81
N ARG A 169 -9.85 -10.69 -1.18
CA ARG A 169 -9.48 -11.80 -0.30
C ARG A 169 -8.01 -12.10 -0.50
N LEU A 170 -7.17 -11.73 0.47
CA LEU A 170 -5.73 -11.97 0.43
C LEU A 170 -5.41 -13.14 1.38
N GLY A 171 -5.49 -14.36 0.86
CA GLY A 171 -5.24 -15.59 1.63
C GLY A 171 -6.33 -15.91 2.67
N ARG A 172 -5.95 -16.52 3.81
CA ARG A 172 -6.88 -16.92 4.89
C ARG A 172 -7.61 -15.75 5.56
N HIS A 173 -7.25 -14.52 5.24
CA HIS A 173 -7.90 -13.32 5.76
C HIS A 173 -8.64 -12.60 4.62
N ALA A 174 -9.97 -12.58 4.73
CA ALA A 174 -10.80 -11.67 3.94
C ALA A 174 -10.69 -10.28 4.58
N ALA A 175 -10.13 -9.31 3.87
CA ALA A 175 -10.25 -7.92 4.26
C ALA A 175 -11.61 -7.40 3.79
N VAL A 176 -12.63 -7.55 4.65
CA VAL A 176 -13.91 -6.87 4.48
C VAL A 176 -13.82 -5.55 5.22
N CYS A 177 -13.54 -4.46 4.51
CA CYS A 177 -13.69 -3.11 5.07
C CYS A 177 -15.10 -2.62 4.68
N GLY A 178 -16.11 -3.10 5.41
CA GLY A 178 -17.47 -2.61 5.30
C GLY A 178 -17.59 -1.25 5.98
N ALA A 179 -18.22 -0.30 5.30
CA ALA A 179 -18.68 0.93 5.92
C ALA A 179 -19.73 0.58 7.00
N LEU A 180 -19.52 1.06 8.22
CA LEU A 180 -20.62 1.42 9.12
C LEU A 180 -20.70 2.94 9.09
#